data_AF-A0A7S0JLN6-F1
#
_entry.id   AF-A0A7S0JLN6-F1
#
_cell.length_a   1.000
_cell.length_b   1.000
_cell.length_c   1.000
_cell.angle_alpha   90.00
_cell.angle_beta   90.00
_cell.angle_gamma   90.00
#
_symmetry.space_group_name_H-M   'P 1'
#
loop_
_entity.id
_entity.type
_entity.pdbx_description
1 polymer ?
#
loop_
_entity_poly.entity_id
_entity_poly.type
_entity_poly.pdbx_seq_one_letter_code
_entity_poly.pdbx_strand_id
1 'polypeptide(L)'
;MLATAAACGFVLGTRGMHDALVAQSMSPHCSRAAVNVHAGEQPTVSIAVCTGSSCESRCNFNSVVAFEALAAGESTAVSVSEINCMNMCKRGPAVRIVADDLVATVDERMSELEHKRTAFQNVATMARVEAVYGVARSIADGSNRDAYGGFCVTLHGPLPPSAM
;
A
#
# COMPACT_ATOMS: atom_id res chain seq x y z
N MET A 1 19.44 62.91 27.65
CA MET A 1 19.18 63.87 26.56
C MET A 1 18.65 63.09 25.37
N LEU A 2 17.46 63.48 24.88
CA LEU A 2 16.77 63.13 23.61
C LEU A 2 16.61 61.63 23.29
N ALA A 3 15.46 60.97 23.37
CA ALA A 3 14.13 61.22 22.79
C ALA A 3 14.11 61.35 21.25
N THR A 4 13.69 60.28 20.56
CA THR A 4 13.01 60.37 19.24
C THR A 4 12.12 59.16 19.02
N ALA A 5 10.83 59.43 18.86
CA ALA A 5 9.77 58.54 18.42
C ALA A 5 9.53 58.72 16.91
N ALA A 6 9.10 57.66 16.21
CA ALA A 6 8.43 57.71 14.90
C ALA A 6 7.65 56.38 14.75
N ALA A 7 6.33 56.34 14.92
CA ALA A 7 5.24 56.84 14.06
C ALA A 7 4.83 55.85 12.96
N CYS A 8 3.60 55.35 13.13
CA CYS A 8 2.54 55.07 12.15
C CYS A 8 2.85 54.40 10.81
N GLY A 9 2.19 53.25 10.60
CA GLY A 9 1.95 52.68 9.28
C GLY A 9 0.96 51.51 9.33
N PHE A 10 -0.28 51.78 9.77
CA PHE A 10 -1.37 50.79 9.73
C PHE A 10 -1.97 50.80 8.31
N VAL A 11 -1.72 49.74 7.52
CA VAL A 11 -2.38 49.53 6.23
C VAL A 11 -3.45 48.45 6.41
N LEU A 12 -4.70 48.90 6.50
CA LEU A 12 -5.90 48.09 6.38
C LEU A 12 -6.12 47.75 4.90
N GLY A 13 -5.67 46.57 4.49
CA GLY A 13 -6.02 45.96 3.20
C GLY A 13 -7.30 45.13 3.34
N THR A 14 -8.41 45.65 2.85
CA THR A 14 -9.70 44.96 2.76
C THR A 14 -9.79 44.05 1.53
N ARG A 15 -10.51 42.93 1.71
CA ARG A 15 -11.32 42.21 0.71
C ARG A 15 -10.59 41.40 -0.37
N GLY A 16 -10.70 40.09 -0.21
CA GLY A 16 -10.73 39.10 -1.28
C GLY A 16 -11.53 37.90 -0.80
N MET A 17 -12.86 37.95 -0.95
CA MET A 17 -13.71 36.77 -0.84
C MET A 17 -13.34 35.84 -1.99
N HIS A 18 -12.58 34.79 -1.70
CA HIS A 18 -12.49 33.64 -2.58
C HIS A 18 -13.43 32.58 -2.02
N ASP A 19 -14.60 32.49 -2.64
CA ASP A 19 -15.40 31.28 -2.72
C ASP A 19 -14.48 30.14 -3.17
N ALA A 20 -13.90 29.45 -2.20
CA ALA A 20 -13.37 28.12 -2.43
C ALA A 20 -14.60 27.23 -2.58
N LEU A 21 -15.01 27.03 -3.84
CA LEU A 21 -15.77 25.86 -4.25
C LEU A 21 -15.16 24.65 -3.54
N VAL A 22 -15.85 24.18 -2.50
CA VAL A 22 -15.66 22.84 -1.97
C VAL A 22 -16.08 21.93 -3.10
N ALA A 23 -15.11 21.54 -3.92
CA ALA A 23 -15.21 20.41 -4.80
C ALA A 23 -15.61 19.24 -3.90
N GLN A 24 -16.88 18.87 -3.97
CA GLN A 24 -17.35 17.60 -3.45
C GLN A 24 -16.55 16.55 -4.22
N SER A 25 -15.45 16.12 -3.60
CA SER A 25 -14.68 14.98 -4.01
C SER A 25 -15.66 13.83 -3.99
N MET A 26 -16.20 13.52 -5.17
CA MET A 26 -16.90 12.28 -5.41
C MET A 26 -15.84 11.20 -5.19
N SER A 27 -15.73 10.74 -3.94
CA SER A 27 -14.95 9.57 -3.61
C SER A 27 -15.44 8.49 -4.56
N PRO A 28 -14.55 7.86 -5.36
CA PRO A 28 -14.95 6.77 -6.22
C PRO A 28 -15.52 5.69 -5.30
N HIS A 29 -16.85 5.61 -5.24
CA HIS A 29 -17.52 4.51 -4.60
C HIS A 29 -17.01 3.28 -5.31
N CYS A 30 -16.25 2.46 -4.59
CA CYS A 30 -15.86 1.13 -5.04
C CYS A 30 -17.11 0.32 -5.27
N SER A 31 -17.67 0.51 -6.46
CA SER A 31 -18.79 -0.24 -7.01
C SER A 31 -18.18 -1.53 -7.52
N ARG A 32 -17.71 -2.34 -6.57
CA ARG A 32 -17.04 -3.61 -6.81
C ARG A 32 -17.97 -4.71 -6.34
N ALA A 33 -18.13 -5.71 -7.20
CA ALA A 33 -18.93 -6.91 -6.97
C ALA A 33 -18.82 -7.38 -5.52
N ALA A 34 -19.97 -7.50 -4.85
CA ALA A 34 -20.06 -8.04 -3.51
C ALA A 34 -19.54 -9.48 -3.56
N VAL A 35 -18.27 -9.65 -3.18
CA VAL A 35 -17.78 -10.95 -2.73
C VAL A 35 -18.68 -11.30 -1.54
N ASN A 36 -19.34 -12.45 -1.62
CA ASN A 36 -20.12 -13.01 -0.51
C ASN A 36 -19.14 -13.43 0.59
N VAL A 37 -18.59 -12.44 1.30
CA VAL A 37 -17.79 -12.68 2.50
C VAL A 37 -18.77 -13.21 3.53
N HIS A 38 -18.64 -14.49 3.88
CA HIS A 38 -19.41 -15.05 4.99
C HIS A 38 -19.14 -14.22 6.23
N ALA A 39 -20.18 -13.61 6.78
CA ALA A 39 -20.08 -12.74 7.93
C ALA A 39 -19.51 -13.52 9.13
N GLY A 40 -18.22 -13.35 9.41
CA GLY A 40 -17.54 -13.94 10.55
C GLY A 40 -16.19 -14.60 10.26
N GLU A 41 -15.83 -14.84 8.99
CA GLU A 41 -14.55 -15.46 8.65
C GLU A 41 -13.56 -14.40 8.16
N GLN A 42 -12.42 -14.28 8.86
CA GLN A 42 -11.32 -13.41 8.44
C GLN A 42 -10.64 -14.03 7.21
N PRO A 43 -10.35 -13.24 6.16
CA PRO A 43 -9.72 -13.78 4.96
C PRO A 43 -8.32 -14.31 5.29
N THR A 44 -7.95 -15.41 4.65
CA THR A 44 -6.58 -15.95 4.79
C THR A 44 -5.66 -15.13 3.90
N VAL A 45 -4.71 -14.40 4.50
CA VAL A 45 -3.81 -13.51 3.76
C VAL A 45 -2.37 -14.02 3.80
N SER A 46 -1.72 -14.01 2.64
CA SER A 46 -0.29 -14.26 2.52
C SER A 46 0.41 -13.21 1.65
N ILE A 47 1.68 -12.98 1.92
CA ILE A 47 2.57 -12.12 1.17
C ILE A 47 3.53 -13.01 0.40
N ALA A 48 3.38 -13.04 -0.92
CA ALA A 48 4.29 -13.74 -1.81
C ALA A 48 5.43 -12.82 -2.25
N VAL A 49 6.68 -13.20 -1.94
CA VAL A 49 7.88 -12.41 -2.20
C VAL A 49 8.71 -13.07 -3.29
N CYS A 50 9.12 -12.31 -4.32
CA CYS A 50 9.98 -12.81 -5.38
C CYS A 50 11.44 -12.91 -4.91
N THR A 51 12.03 -14.12 -4.91
CA THR A 51 13.39 -14.43 -4.43
C THR A 51 14.35 -14.88 -5.52
N GLY A 52 13.97 -14.77 -6.78
CA GLY A 52 14.81 -15.21 -7.89
C GLY A 52 16.11 -14.42 -7.96
N SER A 53 17.17 -15.06 -8.45
CA SER A 53 18.52 -14.50 -8.53
C SER A 53 18.60 -13.12 -9.18
N SER A 54 17.71 -12.81 -10.13
CA SER A 54 17.61 -11.49 -10.76
C SER A 54 17.06 -10.39 -9.84
N CYS A 55 16.21 -10.73 -8.87
CA CYS A 55 15.73 -9.82 -7.84
C CYS A 55 16.78 -9.62 -6.75
N GLU A 56 17.40 -10.71 -6.29
CA GLU A 56 18.44 -10.67 -5.26
C GLU A 56 19.68 -9.89 -5.72
N SER A 57 20.18 -10.16 -6.93
CA SER A 57 21.36 -9.47 -7.47
C SER A 57 21.18 -7.96 -7.65
N ARG A 58 19.93 -7.47 -7.66
CA ARG A 58 19.61 -6.04 -7.81
C ARG A 58 19.26 -5.38 -6.48
N CYS A 59 19.17 -6.15 -5.40
CA CYS A 59 18.68 -5.68 -4.14
C CYS A 59 19.65 -6.05 -3.01
N ASN A 60 20.26 -5.06 -2.38
CA ASN A 60 21.04 -5.26 -1.16
C ASN A 60 20.15 -5.44 0.09
N PHE A 61 18.84 -5.59 -0.10
CA PHE A 61 17.85 -5.66 0.95
C PHE A 61 17.05 -6.97 0.81
N ASN A 62 17.06 -7.78 1.86
CA ASN A 62 16.31 -9.04 1.88
C ASN A 62 14.87 -8.77 2.35
N SER A 63 13.95 -8.66 1.39
CA SER A 63 12.54 -8.39 1.68
C SER A 63 11.85 -9.54 2.40
N VAL A 64 12.26 -10.80 2.19
CA VAL A 64 11.68 -11.96 2.89
C VAL A 64 11.91 -11.82 4.39
N VAL A 65 13.17 -11.68 4.79
CA VAL A 65 13.56 -11.53 6.20
C VAL A 65 12.87 -10.32 6.84
N ALA A 66 12.71 -9.23 6.09
CA ALA A 66 12.02 -8.04 6.58
C ALA A 66 10.52 -8.28 6.83
N PHE A 67 9.82 -8.99 5.93
CA PHE A 67 8.43 -9.36 6.14
C PHE A 67 8.26 -10.38 7.26
N GLU A 68 9.14 -11.38 7.35
CA GLU A 68 9.14 -12.38 8.42
C GLU A 68 9.35 -11.73 9.79
N ALA A 69 10.24 -10.74 9.90
CA ALA A 69 10.45 -9.99 11.12
C ALA A 69 9.19 -9.25 11.58
N LEU A 70 8.43 -8.64 10.66
CA LEU A 70 7.14 -8.01 10.97
C LEU A 70 6.09 -9.04 11.37
N ALA A 71 6.00 -10.16 10.64
CA ALA A 71 5.07 -11.24 10.94
C ALA A 71 5.33 -11.92 12.28
N ALA A 72 6.59 -12.00 12.72
CA ALA A 72 6.95 -12.53 14.04
C ALA A 72 6.63 -11.55 15.19
N GLY A 73 6.59 -10.25 14.91
CA GLY A 73 6.31 -9.20 15.90
C GLY A 73 4.83 -8.96 16.18
N GLU A 74 3.94 -9.40 15.27
CA GLU A 74 2.50 -9.16 15.36
C GLU A 74 1.72 -10.47 15.45
N SER A 75 0.59 -10.48 16.17
CA SER A 75 -0.26 -11.67 16.32
C SER A 75 -1.23 -11.90 15.14
N THR A 76 -1.10 -11.12 14.07
CA THR A 76 -2.00 -11.17 12.90
C THR A 76 -1.63 -12.28 11.92
N ALA A 77 -2.65 -12.88 11.30
CA ALA A 77 -2.56 -14.08 10.47
C ALA A 77 -1.99 -13.86 9.05
N VAL A 78 -1.05 -12.92 8.87
CA VAL A 78 -0.39 -12.72 7.57
C VAL A 78 0.81 -13.65 7.46
N SER A 79 0.73 -14.63 6.57
CA SER A 79 1.84 -15.53 6.26
C SER A 79 2.75 -14.96 5.18
N VAL A 80 4.01 -15.41 5.14
CA VAL A 80 4.98 -15.02 4.10
C VAL A 80 5.33 -16.26 3.29
N SER A 81 5.30 -16.14 1.96
CA SER A 81 5.70 -17.21 1.04
C SER A 81 6.74 -16.70 0.05
N GLU A 82 7.66 -17.57 -0.32
CA GLU A 82 8.70 -17.28 -1.31
C GLU A 82 8.30 -17.80 -2.69
N ILE A 83 8.59 -17.02 -3.72
CA ILE A 83 8.40 -17.38 -5.12
C ILE A 83 9.70 -17.17 -5.85
N ASN A 84 10.17 -18.20 -6.57
CA ASN A 84 11.38 -18.11 -7.37
C ASN A 84 11.33 -16.92 -8.35
N CYS A 85 10.36 -16.86 -9.27
CA CYS A 85 10.33 -15.76 -10.25
C CYS A 85 8.92 -15.27 -10.56
N MET A 86 8.75 -13.94 -10.54
CA MET A 86 7.53 -13.26 -11.01
C MET A 86 7.70 -12.62 -12.41
N ASN A 87 8.85 -12.80 -13.06
CA ASN A 87 9.21 -12.15 -14.33
C ASN A 87 9.08 -10.60 -14.30
N MET A 88 9.33 -10.00 -13.13
CA MET A 88 9.17 -8.55 -12.87
C MET A 88 10.47 -7.89 -12.38
N CYS A 89 11.61 -8.52 -12.62
CA CYS A 89 12.91 -8.19 -12.01
C CYS A 89 13.52 -6.83 -12.44
N LYS A 90 12.88 -6.08 -13.34
CA LYS A 90 13.42 -4.80 -13.85
C LYS A 90 13.55 -3.72 -12.77
N ARG A 91 12.77 -3.80 -11.69
CA ARG A 91 12.63 -2.72 -10.69
C ARG A 91 12.86 -3.19 -9.25
N GLY A 92 13.68 -4.22 -9.05
CA GLY A 92 13.95 -4.80 -7.72
C GLY A 92 12.91 -5.85 -7.30
N PRO A 93 12.86 -6.22 -6.02
CA PRO A 93 11.95 -7.24 -5.51
C PRO A 93 10.50 -6.87 -5.76
N ALA A 94 9.74 -7.86 -6.23
CA ALA A 94 8.31 -7.77 -6.46
C ALA A 94 7.56 -8.59 -5.41
N VAL A 95 6.41 -8.07 -4.97
CA VAL A 95 5.62 -8.67 -3.90
C VAL A 95 4.16 -8.69 -4.31
N ARG A 96 3.46 -9.79 -4.03
CA ARG A 96 2.02 -9.93 -4.22
C ARG A 96 1.35 -10.18 -2.89
N ILE A 97 0.19 -9.57 -2.71
CA ILE A 97 -0.73 -9.94 -1.64
C ILE A 97 -1.64 -11.02 -2.22
N VAL A 98 -1.84 -12.10 -1.49
CA VAL A 98 -2.77 -13.17 -1.83
C VAL A 98 -3.79 -13.24 -0.70
N ALA A 99 -5.07 -13.12 -1.04
CA ALA A 99 -6.18 -13.25 -0.10
C ALA A 99 -7.12 -14.35 -0.61
N ASP A 100 -7.40 -15.33 0.24
CA ASP A 100 -8.23 -16.50 -0.09
C ASP A 100 -7.75 -17.21 -1.37
N ASP A 101 -6.44 -17.47 -1.45
CA ASP A 101 -5.73 -18.08 -2.60
C ASP A 101 -5.77 -17.28 -3.92
N LEU A 102 -6.31 -16.06 -3.89
CA LEU A 102 -6.41 -15.17 -5.05
C LEU A 102 -5.46 -13.98 -4.92
N VAL A 103 -4.83 -13.59 -6.03
CA VAL A 103 -3.95 -12.40 -6.03
C VAL A 103 -4.79 -11.15 -5.83
N ALA A 104 -4.38 -10.28 -4.91
CA ALA A 104 -5.09 -9.06 -4.57
C ALA A 104 -4.40 -7.81 -5.14
N THR A 105 -5.17 -6.85 -5.67
CA THR A 105 -4.70 -5.46 -5.91
C THR A 105 -5.45 -4.46 -5.05
N VAL A 106 -4.75 -3.39 -4.68
CA VAL A 106 -5.25 -2.36 -3.77
C VAL A 106 -5.16 -0.99 -4.45
N ASP A 107 -6.31 -0.49 -4.89
CA ASP A 107 -6.40 0.59 -5.88
C ASP A 107 -5.70 1.88 -5.41
N GLU A 108 -5.80 2.22 -4.13
CA GLU A 108 -5.29 3.46 -3.52
C GLU A 108 -3.86 3.31 -2.97
N ARG A 109 -3.27 2.12 -3.04
CA ARG A 109 -1.90 1.84 -2.52
C ARG A 109 -0.93 1.41 -3.61
N MET A 110 -1.46 1.06 -4.78
CA MET A 110 -0.69 0.64 -5.93
C MET A 110 -0.66 1.76 -6.96
N SER A 111 0.52 1.99 -7.54
CA SER A 111 0.63 2.78 -8.77
C SER A 111 -0.08 2.08 -9.93
N GLU A 112 -0.40 2.83 -10.99
CA GLU A 112 -1.03 2.27 -12.20
C GLU A 112 -0.25 1.07 -12.78
N LEU A 113 1.08 1.14 -12.74
CA LEU A 113 1.95 0.05 -13.20
C LEU A 113 1.84 -1.19 -12.31
N GLU A 114 1.82 -1.00 -10.99
CA GLU A 114 1.69 -2.08 -10.01
C GLU A 114 0.31 -2.74 -10.12
N HIS A 115 -0.73 -1.94 -10.31
CA HIS A 115 -2.10 -2.42 -10.53
C HIS A 115 -2.19 -3.32 -11.77
N LYS A 116 -1.69 -2.85 -12.91
CA LYS A 116 -1.60 -3.62 -14.17
C LYS A 116 -0.82 -4.93 -14.04
N ARG A 117 0.16 -4.98 -13.13
CA ARG A 117 1.03 -6.14 -12.90
C ARG A 117 0.60 -7.01 -11.72
N THR A 118 -0.47 -6.62 -11.03
CA THR A 118 -0.97 -7.27 -9.82
C THR A 118 0.11 -7.51 -8.76
N ALA A 119 1.10 -6.62 -8.67
CA ALA A 119 2.24 -6.76 -7.78
C ALA A 119 2.83 -5.39 -7.38
N PHE A 120 3.18 -5.26 -6.10
CA PHE A 120 4.01 -4.17 -5.60
C PHE A 120 5.43 -4.34 -6.15
N GLN A 121 6.03 -3.25 -6.60
CA GLN A 121 7.37 -3.24 -7.17
C GLN A 121 8.31 -2.40 -6.31
N ASN A 122 9.61 -2.67 -6.44
CA ASN A 122 10.66 -1.96 -5.72
C ASN A 122 10.51 -2.03 -4.20
N VAL A 123 10.17 -3.22 -3.67
CA VAL A 123 10.06 -3.46 -2.23
C VAL A 123 11.46 -3.72 -1.65
N ALA A 124 12.30 -2.70 -1.70
CA ALA A 124 13.73 -2.76 -1.37
C ALA A 124 14.11 -1.95 -0.12
N THR A 125 13.13 -1.52 0.68
CA THR A 125 13.34 -0.72 1.90
C THR A 125 12.36 -1.13 2.98
N MET A 126 12.74 -0.98 4.26
CA MET A 126 11.84 -1.25 5.39
C MET A 126 10.53 -0.44 5.30
N ALA A 127 10.61 0.84 4.92
CA ALA A 127 9.41 1.67 4.77
C ALA A 127 8.41 1.11 3.74
N ARG A 128 8.91 0.56 2.62
CA ARG A 128 8.03 -0.06 1.61
C ARG A 128 7.49 -1.41 2.09
N VAL A 129 8.30 -2.18 2.82
CA VAL A 129 7.87 -3.45 3.46
C VAL A 129 6.75 -3.19 4.46
N GLU A 130 6.94 -2.25 5.39
CA GLU A 130 5.95 -1.86 6.40
C GLU A 130 4.64 -1.38 5.75
N ALA A 131 4.73 -0.57 4.69
CA ALA A 131 3.56 -0.12 3.95
C ALA A 131 2.78 -1.29 3.32
N VAL A 132 3.46 -2.23 2.66
CA VAL A 132 2.81 -3.41 2.05
C VAL A 132 2.26 -4.34 3.12
N TYR A 133 3.00 -4.55 4.22
CA TYR A 133 2.56 -5.39 5.34
C TYR A 133 1.32 -4.80 6.03
N GLY A 134 1.30 -3.49 6.27
CA GLY A 134 0.14 -2.80 6.84
C GLY A 134 -1.12 -2.95 5.99
N VAL A 135 -0.98 -2.95 4.66
CA VAL A 135 -2.09 -3.23 3.73
C VAL A 135 -2.55 -4.69 3.87
N ALA A 136 -1.63 -5.65 3.83
CA ALA A 136 -1.96 -7.08 4.00
C ALA A 136 -2.65 -7.35 5.34
N ARG A 137 -2.19 -6.73 6.42
CA ARG A 137 -2.81 -6.81 7.75
C ARG A 137 -4.22 -6.24 7.77
N SER A 138 -4.39 -5.06 7.17
CA SER A 138 -5.70 -4.40 7.09
C SER A 138 -6.72 -5.23 6.30
N ILE A 139 -6.27 -6.02 5.32
CA ILE A 139 -7.08 -7.00 4.60
C ILE A 139 -7.39 -8.20 5.50
N ALA A 140 -6.38 -8.77 6.18
CA ALA A 140 -6.54 -9.92 7.08
C ALA A 140 -7.54 -9.63 8.21
N ASP A 141 -7.51 -8.41 8.75
CA ASP A 141 -8.44 -7.95 9.79
C ASP A 141 -9.84 -7.58 9.24
N GLY A 142 -10.04 -7.63 7.93
CA GLY A 142 -11.30 -7.26 7.25
C GLY A 142 -11.60 -5.76 7.23
N SER A 143 -10.68 -4.92 7.69
CA SER A 143 -10.90 -3.49 7.90
C SER A 143 -10.88 -2.66 6.61
N ASN A 144 -10.12 -3.08 5.60
CA ASN A 144 -9.89 -2.36 4.34
C ASN A 144 -9.50 -0.87 4.53
N ARG A 145 -8.81 -0.57 5.64
CA ARG A 145 -8.38 0.79 6.02
C ARG A 145 -7.04 0.74 6.71
N ASP A 146 -6.14 1.67 6.36
CA ASP A 146 -4.85 1.85 7.04
C ASP A 146 -4.67 3.32 7.51
N ALA A 147 -3.45 3.69 7.89
CA ALA A 147 -3.10 5.04 8.34
C ALA A 147 -3.35 6.14 7.28
N TYR A 148 -3.47 5.78 6.01
CA TYR A 148 -3.70 6.69 4.88
C TYR A 148 -5.16 6.70 4.41
N GLY A 149 -6.06 6.00 5.11
CA GLY A 149 -7.49 5.99 4.84
C GLY A 149 -8.00 4.64 4.33
N GLY A 150 -9.22 4.65 3.78
CA GLY A 150 -9.81 3.45 3.16
C GLY A 150 -9.18 3.12 1.83
N PHE A 151 -9.25 1.84 1.47
CA PHE A 151 -8.82 1.34 0.18
C PHE A 151 -9.72 0.20 -0.30
N CYS A 152 -9.62 -0.10 -1.58
CA CYS A 152 -10.43 -1.12 -2.23
C CYS A 152 -9.59 -2.27 -2.74
N VAL A 153 -10.02 -3.47 -2.38
CA VAL A 153 -9.37 -4.72 -2.76
C VAL A 153 -10.04 -5.29 -3.99
N THR A 154 -9.22 -5.70 -4.95
CA THR A 154 -9.63 -6.52 -6.11
C THR A 154 -9.05 -7.90 -5.92
N LEU A 155 -9.86 -8.93 -6.03
CA LEU A 155 -9.34 -10.29 -6.18
C LEU A 155 -9.22 -10.62 -7.66
N HIS A 156 -8.10 -11.22 -8.02
CA HIS A 156 -7.77 -11.68 -9.37
C HIS A 156 -7.72 -13.21 -9.39
N GLY A 157 -7.17 -13.79 -10.45
CA GLY A 157 -6.92 -15.22 -10.52
C GLY A 157 -5.92 -15.73 -9.46
N PRO A 158 -5.71 -17.05 -9.41
CA PRO A 158 -4.77 -17.65 -8.48
C PRO A 158 -3.35 -17.15 -8.73
N LEU A 159 -2.51 -17.27 -7.70
CA LEU A 159 -1.08 -17.04 -7.82
C LEU A 159 -0.53 -17.96 -8.94
N PRO A 160 0.08 -17.40 -10.01
CA PRO A 160 0.64 -18.22 -11.08
C PRO A 160 1.74 -19.12 -10.52
N PRO A 161 1.91 -20.33 -11.09
CA PRO A 161 2.93 -21.24 -10.64
C PRO A 161 4.29 -20.55 -10.72
N SER A 162 5.08 -20.66 -9.66
CA SER A 162 6.48 -20.27 -9.71
C SER A 162 7.17 -21.06 -10.81
N ALA A 163 7.79 -20.39 -11.78
CA ALA A 163 8.69 -21.06 -12.71
C ALA A 163 9.80 -21.70 -11.86
N MET A 164 9.81 -23.03 -11.78
CA MET A 164 10.85 -23.81 -11.11
C MET A 164 12.18 -23.67 -11.85
#